data_AF-A0A8T6FHB6-F1
#
_entry.id   AF-A0A8T6FHB6-F1
#
_cell.length_a   1.000
_cell.length_b   1.000
_cell.length_c   1.000
_cell.angle_alpha   90.00
_cell.angle_beta   90.00
_cell.angle_gamma   90.00
#
_symmetry.space_group_name_H-M   'P 1'
#
loop_
_entity.id
_entity.type
_entity.pdbx_description
1 polymer ?
#
loop_
_entity_poly.entity_id
_entity_poly.type
_entity_poly.pdbx_seq_one_letter_code
_entity_poly.pdbx_strand_id
1 'polypeptide(L)'
;MESRTNMATTTRADSTHANARNDSVGGTEPTPLAERRLAPGTRHAYGRALLRLDGWLGGRPVTDESLADYLATLFDRGLAPASAATAVAAAKDRAR
;
A
#
# COMPACT_ATOMS: atom_id res chain seq x y z
N MET A 1 -63.03 -22.35 11.73
CA MET A 1 -63.63 -22.22 10.39
C MET A 1 -62.58 -21.57 9.50
N GLU A 2 -62.01 -22.38 8.61
CA GLU A 2 -61.37 -22.05 7.33
C GLU A 2 -60.13 -21.14 7.28
N SER A 3 -58.97 -21.81 7.21
CA SER A 3 -57.99 -21.78 6.11
C SER A 3 -57.91 -20.52 5.24
N ARG A 4 -56.71 -19.90 5.18
CA ARG A 4 -55.99 -19.65 3.92
C ARG A 4 -54.46 -19.70 4.13
N THR A 5 -53.87 -20.75 3.57
CA THR A 5 -52.49 -20.81 3.11
C THR A 5 -52.25 -19.76 2.03
N ASN A 6 -51.09 -19.10 2.04
CA ASN A 6 -50.27 -18.92 0.83
C ASN A 6 -48.82 -18.56 1.18
N MET A 7 -47.91 -19.40 0.67
CA MET A 7 -46.48 -19.18 0.57
C MET A 7 -46.15 -17.93 -0.25
N ALA A 8 -45.09 -17.22 0.13
CA ALA A 8 -44.18 -16.58 -0.82
C ALA A 8 -42.77 -16.51 -0.22
N THR A 9 -41.89 -17.29 -0.84
CA THR A 9 -40.45 -17.41 -0.65
C THR A 9 -39.67 -16.15 -1.04
N THR A 10 -38.58 -15.90 -0.31
CA THR A 10 -37.28 -15.37 -0.76
C THR A 10 -37.25 -14.00 -1.45
N THR A 11 -36.51 -13.04 -0.88
CA THR A 11 -35.49 -12.29 -1.65
C THR A 11 -34.40 -11.75 -0.73
N ARG A 12 -33.18 -12.01 -1.17
CA ARG A 12 -31.87 -11.82 -0.57
C ARG A 12 -31.52 -10.34 -0.44
N ALA A 13 -30.80 -9.99 0.63
CA ALA A 13 -30.09 -8.73 0.75
C ALA A 13 -29.03 -8.61 -0.35
N ASP A 14 -29.01 -7.48 -1.06
CA ASP A 14 -27.81 -6.99 -1.73
C ASP A 14 -27.80 -5.46 -1.66
N SER A 15 -26.84 -4.95 -0.89
CA SER A 15 -26.60 -3.53 -0.68
C SER A 15 -25.81 -2.97 -1.85
N THR A 16 -26.51 -2.50 -2.88
CA THR A 16 -25.88 -1.80 -3.99
C THR A 16 -25.44 -0.40 -3.55
N HIS A 17 -24.12 -0.25 -3.46
CA HIS A 17 -23.39 1.00 -3.31
C HIS A 17 -23.91 2.10 -4.25
N ALA A 18 -24.25 3.24 -3.68
CA ALA A 18 -24.21 4.51 -4.40
C ALA A 18 -22.73 4.85 -4.67
N ASN A 19 -22.31 4.86 -5.94
CA ASN A 19 -21.12 5.59 -6.33
C ASN A 19 -21.51 6.66 -7.34
N ALA A 20 -21.39 7.90 -6.87
CA ALA A 20 -21.66 9.10 -7.62
C ALA A 20 -20.72 9.20 -8.82
N ARG A 21 -21.31 9.63 -9.92
CA ARG A 21 -20.68 10.02 -11.17
C ARG A 21 -19.60 11.05 -10.88
N ASN A 22 -18.37 10.78 -11.31
CA ASN A 22 -17.33 11.78 -11.44
C ASN A 22 -16.76 11.71 -12.86
N ASP A 23 -17.62 12.07 -13.81
CA ASP A 23 -17.20 12.49 -15.14
C ASP A 23 -16.67 13.92 -15.06
N SER A 24 -15.56 14.19 -15.74
CA SER A 24 -14.93 15.49 -16.03
C SER A 24 -13.76 15.90 -15.13
N VAL A 25 -12.57 15.40 -15.44
CA VAL A 25 -11.34 16.22 -15.41
C VAL A 25 -10.60 15.99 -16.73
N GLY A 26 -10.23 17.09 -17.38
CA GLY A 26 -9.64 17.15 -18.71
C GLY A 26 -8.30 16.44 -18.86
N GLY A 27 -7.84 16.44 -20.12
CA GLY A 27 -6.68 15.73 -20.63
C GLY A 27 -5.52 15.58 -19.66
N THR A 28 -5.22 14.34 -19.32
CA THR A 28 -3.88 13.96 -18.89
C THR A 28 -3.33 13.11 -20.01
N GLU A 29 -2.49 13.73 -20.85
CA GLU A 29 -1.52 13.04 -21.70
C GLU A 29 -1.04 11.78 -20.95
N PRO A 30 -1.06 10.58 -21.57
CA PRO A 30 -0.67 9.37 -20.87
C PRO A 30 0.73 9.58 -20.31
N THR A 31 0.83 9.66 -18.99
CA THR A 31 2.09 9.85 -18.29
C THR A 31 3.05 8.79 -18.83
N PRO A 32 4.20 9.18 -19.41
CA PRO A 32 5.05 8.27 -20.17
C PRO A 32 5.31 7.01 -19.33
N LEU A 33 5.26 5.83 -19.96
CA LEU A 33 5.36 4.51 -19.30
C LEU A 33 6.52 4.39 -18.29
N ALA A 34 7.56 5.21 -18.41
CA ALA A 34 8.66 5.33 -17.46
C ALA A 34 8.22 5.78 -16.04
N GLU A 35 7.20 6.63 -15.93
CA GLU A 35 6.65 7.10 -14.64
C GLU A 35 5.70 6.08 -13.98
N ARG A 36 5.35 4.99 -14.69
CA ARG A 36 4.47 3.92 -14.22
C ARG A 36 5.19 2.75 -13.51
N ARG A 37 6.44 2.92 -13.05
CA ARG A 37 7.20 1.77 -12.49
C ARG A 37 6.71 1.26 -11.13
N LEU A 38 6.10 2.10 -10.31
CA LEU A 38 5.59 1.70 -9.00
C LEU A 38 4.15 2.17 -8.79
N ALA A 39 3.31 1.25 -8.31
CA ALA A 39 1.95 1.57 -7.88
C ALA A 39 1.98 2.69 -6.82
N PRO A 40 0.97 3.60 -6.78
CA PRO A 40 0.95 4.72 -5.84
C PRO A 40 1.13 4.29 -4.37
N GLY A 41 0.48 3.19 -3.97
CA GLY A 41 0.63 2.63 -2.62
C GLY A 41 2.06 2.18 -2.32
N THR A 42 2.75 1.59 -3.30
CA THR A 42 4.15 1.16 -3.16
C THR A 42 5.09 2.36 -3.04
N ARG A 43 4.89 3.41 -3.87
CA ARG A 43 5.65 4.66 -3.74
C ARG A 43 5.50 5.27 -2.35
N HIS A 44 4.27 5.30 -1.84
CA HIS A 44 4.02 5.81 -0.49
C HIS A 44 4.68 4.94 0.60
N ALA A 45 4.61 3.62 0.47
CA ALA A 45 5.27 2.70 1.40
C ALA A 45 6.80 2.86 1.39
N TYR A 46 7.41 2.95 0.21
CA TYR A 46 8.85 3.13 0.05
C TYR A 46 9.30 4.49 0.60
N GLY A 47 8.57 5.56 0.30
CA GLY A 47 8.85 6.88 0.86
C GLY A 47 8.85 6.87 2.39
N ARG A 48 7.84 6.25 3.03
CA ARG A 48 7.81 6.12 4.50
C ARG A 48 8.94 5.26 5.05
N ALA A 49 9.34 4.20 4.35
CA ALA A 49 10.45 3.36 4.75
C ALA A 49 11.80 4.10 4.66
N LEU A 50 12.03 4.84 3.57
CA LEU A 50 13.23 5.66 3.37
C LEU A 50 13.33 6.79 4.38
N LEU A 51 12.23 7.51 4.68
CA LEU A 51 12.23 8.55 5.70
C LEU A 51 12.63 8.04 7.08
N ARG A 52 12.19 6.83 7.45
CA ARG A 52 12.58 6.20 8.72
C ARG A 52 14.04 5.76 8.72
N LEU A 53 14.51 5.20 7.61
CA LEU A 53 15.91 4.82 7.44
C LEU A 53 16.83 6.05 7.51
N ASP A 54 16.52 7.11 6.76
CA ASP A 54 17.28 8.36 6.76
C ASP A 54 17.29 9.01 8.15
N GLY A 55 16.15 8.98 8.86
CA GLY A 55 16.05 9.44 10.24
C GLY A 55 16.90 8.63 11.22
N TRP A 56 17.00 7.31 11.04
CA TRP A 56 17.87 6.46 11.84
C TRP A 56 19.36 6.63 11.49
N LEU A 57 19.67 6.84 10.20
CA LEU A 57 21.05 7.06 9.75
C LEU A 57 21.60 8.40 10.23
N GLY A 58 20.76 9.43 10.37
CA GLY A 58 21.19 10.74 10.84
C GLY A 58 22.18 11.41 9.90
N GLY A 59 22.01 11.23 8.58
CA GLY A 59 22.92 11.77 7.56
C GLY A 59 24.10 10.86 7.19
N ARG A 60 24.24 9.70 7.84
CA ARG A 60 25.19 8.66 7.39
C ARG A 60 24.77 8.07 6.03
N PRO A 61 25.72 7.63 5.20
CA PRO A 61 25.40 6.99 3.92
C PRO A 61 24.69 5.65 4.12
N VAL A 62 23.83 5.30 3.16
CA VAL A 62 23.21 3.97 3.09
C VAL A 62 24.25 2.99 2.50
N THR A 63 24.82 2.14 3.33
CA THR A 63 25.65 0.97 2.94
C THR A 63 24.94 -0.33 3.30
N ASP A 64 25.40 -1.46 2.74
CA ASP A 64 24.88 -2.78 3.10
C ASP A 64 25.03 -3.08 4.59
N GLU A 65 26.14 -2.68 5.22
CA GLU A 65 26.30 -2.82 6.68
C GLU A 65 25.29 -1.97 7.45
N SER A 66 25.14 -0.70 7.08
CA SER A 66 24.18 0.19 7.76
C SER A 66 22.74 -0.29 7.61
N LEU A 67 22.41 -0.92 6.48
CA LEU A 67 21.10 -1.51 6.23
C LEU A 67 20.92 -2.77 7.08
N ALA A 68 21.93 -3.64 7.18
CA ALA A 68 21.89 -4.81 8.05
C ALA A 68 21.65 -4.43 9.53
N ASP A 69 22.38 -3.43 10.04
CA ASP A 69 22.22 -2.92 11.41
C ASP A 69 20.83 -2.33 11.66
N TYR A 70 20.31 -1.59 10.67
CA TYR A 70 18.96 -1.05 10.73
C TYR A 70 17.93 -2.18 10.80
N LEU A 71 18.06 -3.23 9.99
CA LEU A 71 17.13 -4.37 9.99
C LEU A 71 17.17 -5.13 11.33
N ALA A 72 18.35 -5.34 11.91
CA ALA A 72 18.48 -5.92 13.24
C ALA A 72 17.69 -5.09 14.28
N THR A 73 17.85 -3.77 14.24
CA THR A 73 17.09 -2.84 15.11
C THR A 73 15.57 -2.96 14.90
N LEU A 74 15.10 -3.19 13.67
CA LEU A 74 13.67 -3.39 13.42
C LEU A 74 13.16 -4.70 14.03
N PHE A 75 13.92 -5.78 13.92
CA PHE A 75 13.57 -7.07 14.50
C PHE A 75 13.60 -7.05 16.02
N ASP A 76 14.58 -6.39 16.62
CA ASP A 76 14.66 -6.22 18.09
C ASP A 76 13.46 -5.43 18.63
N ARG A 77 12.89 -4.53 17.82
CA ARG A 77 11.66 -3.79 18.15
C ARG A 77 10.38 -4.56 17.87
N GLY A 78 10.48 -5.83 17.44
CA GLY A 78 9.34 -6.70 17.15
C GLY A 78 8.59 -6.33 15.87
N LEU A 79 9.20 -5.61 14.93
CA LEU A 79 8.55 -5.29 13.66
C LEU A 79 8.40 -6.54 12.79
N ALA A 80 7.27 -6.59 12.08
CA ALA A 80 6.97 -7.70 11.18
C ALA A 80 8.00 -7.81 10.05
N PRO A 81 8.34 -9.04 9.59
CA PRO A 81 9.27 -9.26 8.47
C PRO A 81 8.91 -8.49 7.19
N ALA A 82 7.62 -8.27 6.93
CA ALA A 82 7.16 -7.47 5.79
C ALA A 82 7.65 -6.01 5.85
N SER A 83 7.79 -5.44 7.04
CA SER A 83 8.31 -4.07 7.22
C SER A 83 9.80 -4.00 6.90
N ALA A 84 10.57 -5.00 7.34
CA ALA A 84 11.98 -5.15 7.00
C ALA A 84 12.18 -5.33 5.49
N ALA A 85 11.39 -6.20 4.86
CA ALA A 85 11.43 -6.41 3.41
C ALA A 85 11.11 -5.13 2.62
N THR A 86 10.14 -4.33 3.08
CA THR A 86 9.81 -3.04 2.47
C THR A 86 10.99 -2.07 2.55
N ALA A 87 11.70 -2.01 3.67
CA ALA A 87 12.89 -1.16 3.83
C ALA A 87 14.01 -1.57 2.88
N VAL A 88 14.28 -2.87 2.75
CA VAL A 88 15.29 -3.39 1.80
C VAL A 88 14.92 -3.06 0.36
N ALA A 89 13.67 -3.30 -0.02
CA ALA A 89 13.22 -3.05 -1.38
C ALA A 89 13.28 -1.56 -1.73
N ALA A 90 12.90 -0.69 -0.79
CA ALA A 90 13.01 0.76 -0.97
C ALA A 90 14.47 1.24 -1.07
N ALA A 91 15.39 0.69 -0.26
CA ALA A 91 16.82 1.03 -0.33
C ALA A 91 17.44 0.61 -1.68
N LYS A 92 17.10 -0.58 -2.18
CA LYS A 92 17.56 -1.06 -3.49
C LYS A 92 16.98 -0.26 -4.66
N ASP A 93 15.72 0.15 -4.58
CA ASP A 93 15.08 1.00 -5.59
C ASP A 93 15.75 2.37 -5.67
N ARG A 94 16.14 2.96 -4.53
CA ARG A 94 16.87 4.23 -4.45
C ARG A 94 18.27 4.18 -5.07
N ALA A 95 18.94 3.02 -4.99
CA ALA A 95 20.30 2.84 -5.51
C ALA A 95 20.37 2.55 -7.02
N ARG A 96 19.22 2.46 -7.68
CA ARG A 96 19.06 2.04 -9.08
C ARG A 96 18.99 3.23 -10.03
#